data_AF-A0A5J5C6Z2-F1
#
_entry.id   AF-A0A5J5C6Z2-F1
#
_cell.length_a   1.000
_cell.length_b   1.000
_cell.length_c   1.000
_cell.angle_alpha   90.00
_cell.angle_beta   90.00
_cell.angle_gamma   90.00
#
_symmetry.space_group_name_H-M   'P 1'
#
loop_
_entity.id
_entity.type
_entity.pdbx_description
1 polymer ?
#
loop_
_entity_poly.entity_id
_entity_poly.type
_entity_poly.pdbx_seq_one_letter_code
_entity_poly.pdbx_strand_id
1 'polypeptide(L)'
;MRARADELAILGAPIDEEVLTEQILNGLGDDYTELVRAVQARDNPILFDELYEKLLTFEASLQGKTKESAHFPATANPTNRTNAHWRP
;
A
#
# COMPACT_ATOMS: atom_id res chain seq x y z
N MET A 1 -47.52 -2.69 3.81
CA MET A 1 -46.30 -1.95 4.19
C MET A 1 -45.40 -2.90 4.97
N ARG A 2 -44.65 -3.77 4.28
CA ARG A 2 -43.75 -4.76 4.91
C ARG A 2 -42.63 -5.20 3.97
N ALA A 3 -42.18 -4.30 3.09
CA ALA A 3 -41.11 -4.57 2.14
C ALA A 3 -39.78 -3.91 2.55
N ARG A 4 -39.79 -2.96 3.49
CA ARG A 4 -38.59 -2.21 3.91
C ARG A 4 -37.86 -2.78 5.13
N ALA A 5 -38.53 -3.65 5.89
CA ALA A 5 -37.92 -4.29 7.06
C ALA A 5 -37.06 -5.51 6.64
N ASP A 6 -37.46 -6.23 5.59
CA ASP A 6 -36.73 -7.40 5.10
C ASP A 6 -35.45 -7.00 4.35
N GLU A 7 -35.43 -5.85 3.67
CA GLU A 7 -34.22 -5.29 3.04
C GLU A 7 -33.15 -4.87 4.08
N LEU A 8 -33.57 -4.46 5.29
CA LEU A 8 -32.66 -4.13 6.39
C LEU A 8 -32.22 -5.36 7.19
N ALA A 9 -33.03 -6.44 7.21
CA ALA A 9 -32.65 -7.71 7.82
C ALA A 9 -31.55 -8.46 7.02
N ILE A 10 -31.47 -8.21 5.71
CA ILE A 10 -30.36 -8.69 4.86
C ILE A 10 -29.02 -8.07 5.27
N LEU A 11 -29.02 -6.85 5.84
CA LEU A 11 -27.82 -6.17 6.33
C LEU A 11 -27.28 -6.74 7.66
N GLY A 12 -28.02 -7.67 8.30
CA GLY A 12 -27.65 -8.34 9.54
C GLY A 12 -27.32 -9.82 9.39
N ALA A 13 -27.29 -10.35 8.16
CA ALA A 13 -26.75 -11.68 7.93
C ALA A 13 -25.22 -11.63 8.11
N PRO A 14 -24.61 -12.62 8.81
CA PRO A 14 -23.16 -12.70 8.86
C PRO A 14 -22.65 -12.80 7.41
N ILE A 15 -22.00 -11.73 6.93
CA ILE A 15 -21.32 -11.76 5.64
C ILE A 15 -20.21 -12.78 5.77
N ASP A 16 -20.16 -13.71 4.82
CA ASP A 16 -19.08 -14.67 4.74
C ASP A 16 -17.74 -13.92 4.61
N GLU A 17 -16.78 -14.28 5.45
CA GLU A 17 -15.47 -13.63 5.51
C GLU A 17 -14.73 -13.72 4.17
N GLU A 18 -14.96 -14.77 3.41
CA GLU A 18 -14.38 -14.99 2.07
C GLU A 18 -14.99 -14.00 1.06
N VAL A 19 -16.31 -13.81 1.13
CA VAL A 19 -17.04 -12.85 0.29
C VAL A 19 -16.69 -11.40 0.66
N LEU A 20 -16.47 -11.13 1.94
CA LEU A 20 -16.00 -9.82 2.41
C LEU A 20 -14.58 -9.54 1.88
N THR A 21 -13.68 -10.51 1.99
CA THR A 21 -12.30 -10.43 1.49
C THR A 21 -12.28 -10.16 -0.01
N GLU A 22 -13.08 -10.89 -0.79
CA GLU A 22 -13.17 -10.70 -2.24
C GLU A 22 -13.69 -9.30 -2.61
N GLN A 23 -14.72 -8.82 -1.91
CA GLN A 23 -15.24 -7.45 -2.12
C GLN A 23 -14.19 -6.38 -1.84
N ILE A 24 -13.40 -6.55 -0.78
CA ILE A 24 -12.31 -5.63 -0.45
C ILE A 24 -11.27 -5.62 -1.56
N LEU A 25 -10.79 -6.80 -1.99
CA LEU A 25 -9.77 -6.92 -3.04
C LEU A 25 -10.23 -6.32 -4.37
N ASN A 26 -11.51 -6.52 -4.73
CA ASN A 26 -12.10 -5.95 -5.95
C ASN A 26 -12.26 -4.42 -5.89
N GLY A 27 -12.30 -3.84 -4.69
CA GLY A 27 -12.39 -2.39 -4.49
C GLY A 27 -11.03 -1.67 -4.48
N LEU A 28 -9.91 -2.40 -4.54
CA LEU A 28 -8.58 -1.80 -4.51
C LEU A 28 -8.18 -1.23 -5.89
N GLY A 29 -7.46 -0.10 -5.88
CA GLY A 29 -6.91 0.53 -7.09
C GLY A 29 -5.67 -0.18 -7.65
N ASP A 30 -5.23 0.24 -8.83
CA ASP A 30 -4.13 -0.40 -9.59
C ASP A 30 -2.82 -0.52 -8.80
N ASP A 31 -2.53 0.41 -7.89
CA ASP A 31 -1.34 0.40 -7.03
C ASP A 31 -1.25 -0.84 -6.13
N TYR A 32 -2.38 -1.50 -5.86
CA TYR A 32 -2.49 -2.69 -5.01
C TYR A 32 -2.50 -4.00 -5.79
N THR A 33 -2.31 -3.97 -7.13
CA THR A 33 -2.33 -5.17 -7.99
C THR A 33 -1.37 -6.26 -7.50
N GLU A 34 -0.21 -5.88 -6.98
CA GLU A 34 0.78 -6.82 -6.43
C GLU A 34 0.24 -7.54 -5.18
N LEU A 35 -0.41 -6.81 -4.27
CA LEU A 35 -1.04 -7.37 -3.09
C LEU A 35 -2.20 -8.30 -3.46
N VAL A 36 -3.05 -7.89 -4.41
CA VAL A 36 -4.16 -8.74 -4.90
C VAL A 36 -3.64 -10.06 -5.46
N ARG A 37 -2.60 -10.02 -6.31
CA ARG A 37 -1.97 -11.24 -6.85
C ARG A 37 -1.37 -12.12 -5.75
N ALA A 38 -0.73 -11.52 -4.75
CA ALA A 38 -0.14 -12.26 -3.64
C ALA A 38 -1.21 -12.97 -2.80
N VAL A 39 -2.37 -12.34 -2.59
CA VAL A 39 -3.50 -12.96 -1.90
C VAL A 39 -4.11 -14.08 -2.74
N GLN A 40 -4.32 -13.86 -4.04
CA GLN A 40 -4.87 -14.86 -4.97
C GLN A 40 -3.96 -16.08 -5.18
N ALA A 41 -2.65 -15.94 -4.96
CA ALA A 41 -1.68 -17.02 -5.10
C ALA A 41 -1.61 -17.96 -3.89
N ARG A 42 -2.31 -17.66 -2.78
CA ARG A 42 -2.32 -18.53 -1.60
C ARG A 42 -3.17 -19.76 -1.84
N ASP A 43 -2.71 -20.91 -1.34
CA ASP A 43 -3.47 -22.17 -1.39
C ASP A 43 -4.62 -22.22 -0.37
N ASN A 44 -4.59 -21.33 0.65
CA ASN A 44 -5.61 -21.23 1.69
C ASN A 44 -6.28 -19.84 1.68
N PRO A 45 -7.56 -19.76 2.09
CA PRO A 45 -8.24 -18.48 2.28
C PRO A 45 -7.45 -17.59 3.24
N ILE A 46 -7.38 -16.30 2.92
CA ILE A 46 -6.83 -15.30 3.83
C ILE A 46 -7.91 -14.92 4.84
N LEU A 47 -7.51 -14.84 6.11
CA LEU A 47 -8.37 -14.31 7.16
C LEU A 47 -8.45 -12.79 7.03
N PHE A 48 -9.57 -12.21 7.42
CA PHE A 48 -9.80 -10.78 7.37
C PHE A 48 -8.73 -9.99 8.14
N ASP A 49 -8.40 -10.44 9.35
CA ASP A 49 -7.35 -9.80 10.17
C ASP A 49 -5.99 -9.84 9.47
N GLU A 50 -5.66 -10.95 8.80
CA GLU A 50 -4.41 -11.06 8.05
C GLU A 50 -4.41 -10.15 6.82
N LEU A 51 -5.54 -10.07 6.10
CA LEU A 51 -5.69 -9.15 4.97
C LEU A 51 -5.52 -7.70 5.41
N TYR A 52 -6.13 -7.31 6.54
CA TYR A 52 -6.03 -5.97 7.10
C TYR A 52 -4.57 -5.58 7.41
N GLU A 53 -3.83 -6.45 8.10
CA GLU A 53 -2.41 -6.21 8.41
C GLU A 53 -1.55 -6.09 7.14
N LYS A 54 -1.82 -6.93 6.13
CA LYS A 54 -1.12 -6.86 4.84
C LYS A 54 -1.42 -5.54 4.10
N LEU A 55 -2.68 -5.11 4.09
CA LEU A 55 -3.08 -3.84 3.47
C LEU A 55 -2.38 -2.64 4.13
N LEU A 56 -2.39 -2.60 5.47
CA LEU A 56 -1.74 -1.54 6.24
C LEU A 56 -0.24 -1.46 5.96
N THR A 57 0.43 -2.62 5.96
CA THR A 57 1.86 -2.72 5.67
C THR A 57 2.18 -2.29 4.23
N PHE A 58 1.36 -2.74 3.27
CA PHE A 58 1.55 -2.43 1.86
C PHE A 58 1.38 -0.94 1.58
N GLU A 59 0.36 -0.30 2.16
CA GLU A 59 0.13 1.13 2.03
C GLU A 59 1.31 1.96 2.58
N ALA A 60 1.83 1.59 3.76
CA ALA A 60 3.01 2.24 4.33
C ALA A 60 4.23 2.15 3.39
N SER A 61 4.40 1.01 2.71
CA SER A 61 5.47 0.82 1.73
C SER A 61 5.28 1.68 0.47
N LEU A 62 4.04 1.85 0.02
CA LEU A 62 3.70 2.67 -1.15
C LEU A 62 4.00 4.14 -0.89
N GLN A 63 3.65 4.64 0.31
CA GLN A 63 3.97 6.01 0.73
C GLN A 63 5.48 6.26 0.86
N GLY A 64 6.26 5.24 1.22
CA GLY A 64 7.73 5.31 1.27
C GLY A 64 8.35 5.51 -0.11
N LYS A 65 7.89 4.74 -1.11
CA LYS A 65 8.35 4.85 -2.51
C LYS A 65 8.12 6.24 -3.10
N THR A 66 7.00 6.87 -2.79
CA THR A 66 6.70 8.25 -3.25
C THR A 66 7.72 9.27 -2.72
N LYS A 67 8.24 9.07 -1.51
CA LYS A 67 9.19 10.00 -0.87
C LYS A 67 10.62 9.87 -1.40
N GLU A 68 11.06 8.68 -1.82
CA GLU A 68 12.42 8.47 -2.35
C GLU A 68 12.63 9.11 -3.74
N SER A 69 11.56 9.37 -4.49
CA SER A 69 11.63 10.10 -5.76
C SER A 69 11.93 11.60 -5.61
N ALA A 70 11.97 12.14 -4.39
CA ALA A 70 12.46 13.49 -4.13
C ALA A 70 13.98 13.52 -4.29
N HIS A 71 14.43 13.84 -5.50
CA HIS A 71 15.82 14.04 -5.89
C HIS A 71 16.64 14.70 -4.76
N PHE A 72 17.52 13.94 -4.11
CA PHE A 72 18.58 14.52 -3.30
C PHE A 72 19.58 15.16 -4.27
N PRO A 73 19.81 16.49 -4.22
CA PRO A 73 20.86 17.08 -5.03
C PRO A 73 22.20 16.56 -4.48
N ALA A 74 22.86 15.68 -5.24
CA ALA A 74 24.24 15.32 -5.00
C ALA A 74 25.10 16.58 -5.26
N THR A 75 25.41 17.34 -4.21
CA THR A 75 26.28 18.51 -4.32
C THR A 75 27.73 18.07 -4.06
N ALA A 76 28.61 18.27 -5.03
CA ALA A 76 30.05 18.14 -4.86
C ALA A 76 30.64 19.56 -4.81
N ASN A 77 31.31 19.93 -3.73
CA ASN A 77 31.97 21.23 -3.61
C ASN A 77 33.46 21.07 -3.98
N PRO A 78 33.90 21.45 -5.20
CA PRO A 78 35.31 21.36 -5.57
C PRO A 78 36.11 22.43 -4.83
N THR A 79 37.06 22.02 -3.98
CA THR A 79 38.01 22.94 -3.34
C THR A 79 39.16 23.22 -4.31
N ASN A 80 39.17 24.42 -4.91
CA ASN A 80 40.26 24.83 -5.78
C ASN A 80 41.50 25.17 -4.92
N ARG A 81 42.48 24.26 -4.89
CA ARG A 81 43.78 24.51 -4.24
C ARG A 81 44.56 25.49 -5.13
N THR A 82 44.44 26.78 -4.85
CA THR A 82 45.38 27.77 -5.40
C THR A 82 46.75 27.46 -4.80
N ASN A 83 47.62 26.92 -5.63
CA ASN A 83 49.05 26.80 -5.38
C ASN A 83 49.64 28.22 -5.32
N ALA A 84 49.52 28.87 -4.16
CA ALA A 84 50.30 30.05 -3.85
C ALA A 84 51.77 29.61 -3.82
N HIS A 85 52.42 29.78 -4.97
CA HIS A 85 53.83 29.50 -5.14
C HIS A 85 54.59 30.43 -4.21
N TRP A 86 55.31 29.85 -3.26
CA TRP A 86 56.22 30.58 -2.40
C TRP A 86 57.38 31.12 -3.25
N ARG A 87 57.80 32.38 -3.06
CA ARG A 87 59.06 32.92 -3.59
C ARG A 87 59.72 33.87 -2.56
N PRO A 88 61.07 33.88 -2.47
CA PRO A 88 61.89 34.38 -1.34
C PRO A 88 61.93 35.87 -1.11
#